data_AF-A0A2B5BED2-F1
#
_entry.id   AF-A0A2B5BED2-F1
#
_cell.length_a   1.000
_cell.length_b   1.000
_cell.length_c   1.000
_cell.angle_alpha   90.00
_cell.angle_beta   90.00
_cell.angle_gamma   90.00
#
_symmetry.space_group_name_H-M   'P 1'
#
loop_
_entity.id
_entity.type
_entity.pdbx_description
1 polymer ?
#
loop_
_entity_poly.entity_id
_entity_poly.type
_entity_poly.pdbx_seq_one_letter_code
_entity_poly.pdbx_strand_id
1 'polypeptide(L)'
;MKTTWIKYLGFLGFFGFLGFFYEKGFFTMFCFFSFFTSYRTVQHDELFEQIVNKSCRNAFIVTLLTTAIILFIEMLFPNPTLQEIDIAVIFATLILTFGFSMFFYDKPVDEMEDVPWRS
;
A
#
# COMPACT_ATOMS: atom_id res chain seq x y z
N MET A 1 15.80 5.36 19.98
CA MET A 1 15.45 5.48 18.54
C MET A 1 13.94 5.46 18.43
N LYS A 2 13.35 6.31 17.58
CA LYS A 2 11.88 6.38 17.44
C LYS A 2 11.42 5.23 16.54
N THR A 3 10.43 4.47 16.98
CA THR A 3 9.76 3.46 16.13
C THR A 3 8.99 4.17 15.01
N THR A 4 8.90 3.56 13.84
CA THR A 4 8.19 4.14 12.68
C THR A 4 6.70 4.39 12.97
N TRP A 5 6.15 5.45 12.37
CA TRP A 5 4.73 5.79 12.43
C TRP A 5 3.87 4.86 11.59
N ILE A 6 4.46 4.16 10.60
CA ILE A 6 3.76 3.25 9.67
C ILE A 6 3.03 2.12 10.38
N LYS A 7 3.52 1.68 11.55
CA LYS A 7 2.83 0.68 12.37
C LYS A 7 1.38 1.10 12.70
N TYR A 8 1.10 2.40 12.79
CA TYR A 8 -0.23 2.91 13.09
C TYR A 8 -1.23 2.76 11.94
N LEU A 9 -0.77 2.48 10.71
CA LEU A 9 -1.67 2.03 9.64
C LEU A 9 -2.42 0.74 10.01
N GLY A 10 -1.92 -0.02 10.99
CA GLY A 10 -2.63 -1.17 11.54
C GLY A 10 -3.98 -0.85 12.17
N PHE A 11 -4.25 0.42 12.53
CA PHE A 11 -5.57 0.84 12.98
C PHE A 11 -6.65 0.70 11.90
N LEU A 12 -6.29 0.69 10.61
CA LEU A 12 -7.22 0.39 9.53
C LEU A 12 -7.83 -1.02 9.66
N GLY A 13 -7.15 -1.92 10.38
CA GLY A 13 -7.66 -3.25 10.69
C GLY A 13 -8.95 -3.25 11.50
N PHE A 14 -9.24 -2.19 12.26
CA PHE A 14 -10.51 -2.06 12.97
C PHE A 14 -11.72 -1.95 12.03
N PHE A 15 -11.55 -1.50 10.79
CA PHE A 15 -12.63 -1.56 9.80
C PHE A 15 -13.06 -2.99 9.47
N GLY A 16 -12.23 -4.00 9.77
CA GLY A 16 -12.61 -5.40 9.62
C GLY A 16 -13.77 -5.82 10.51
N PHE A 17 -13.96 -5.16 11.66
CA PHE A 17 -15.12 -5.45 12.54
C PHE A 17 -16.45 -5.07 11.89
N LEU A 18 -16.46 -4.18 10.90
CA LEU A 18 -17.67 -3.88 10.12
C LEU A 18 -18.19 -5.11 9.37
N GLY A 19 -17.34 -6.10 9.09
CA GLY A 19 -17.77 -7.34 8.44
C GLY A 19 -18.72 -8.20 9.27
N PHE A 20 -18.81 -7.98 10.59
CA PHE A 20 -19.82 -8.63 11.43
C PHE A 20 -21.22 -8.01 11.27
N PHE A 21 -21.31 -6.76 10.83
CA PHE A 21 -22.56 -6.00 10.79
C PHE A 21 -23.05 -5.72 9.36
N TYR A 22 -22.13 -5.68 8.38
CA TYR A 22 -22.40 -5.31 7.00
C TYR A 22 -21.97 -6.44 6.05
N GLU A 23 -20.97 -6.19 5.20
CA GLU A 23 -20.50 -7.13 4.18
C GLU A 23 -19.28 -7.93 4.61
N LYS A 24 -19.25 -9.23 4.27
CA LYS A 24 -18.12 -10.11 4.61
C LYS A 24 -16.79 -9.63 4.00
N GLY A 25 -16.84 -8.85 2.91
CA GLY A 25 -15.67 -8.26 2.27
C GLY A 25 -14.84 -7.37 3.20
N PHE A 26 -15.47 -6.74 4.21
CA PHE A 26 -14.76 -5.92 5.18
C PHE A 26 -13.74 -6.71 6.01
N PHE A 27 -13.91 -8.02 6.21
CA PHE A 27 -12.93 -8.84 6.95
C PHE A 27 -11.53 -8.81 6.34
N THR A 28 -11.42 -8.53 5.04
CA THR A 28 -10.12 -8.33 4.37
C THR A 28 -9.31 -7.22 5.04
N MET A 29 -9.96 -6.21 5.63
CA MET A 29 -9.28 -5.12 6.34
C MET A 29 -8.48 -5.61 7.55
N PHE A 30 -8.79 -6.77 8.14
CA PHE A 30 -7.96 -7.33 9.21
C PHE A 30 -6.51 -7.58 8.79
N CYS A 31 -6.21 -7.67 7.49
CA CYS A 31 -4.84 -7.74 7.00
C CYS A 31 -3.98 -6.55 7.46
N PHE A 32 -4.57 -5.37 7.68
CA PHE A 32 -3.86 -4.20 8.16
C PHE A 32 -3.28 -4.40 9.56
N PHE A 33 -3.83 -5.27 10.41
CA PHE A 33 -3.20 -5.58 11.70
C PHE A 33 -1.76 -6.11 11.57
N SER A 34 -1.39 -6.67 10.40
CA SER A 34 0.00 -7.03 10.11
C SER A 34 0.96 -5.83 10.19
N PHE A 35 0.51 -4.60 9.97
CA PHE A 35 1.36 -3.40 10.12
C PHE A 35 1.83 -3.22 11.57
N PHE A 36 1.01 -3.58 12.56
CA PHE A 36 1.43 -3.53 13.97
C PHE A 36 2.56 -4.50 14.26
N THR A 37 2.59 -5.67 13.61
CA THR A 37 3.62 -6.69 13.82
C THR A 37 4.86 -6.42 12.97
N SER A 38 4.69 -6.16 11.67
CA SER A 38 5.78 -6.02 10.70
C SER A 38 6.63 -4.77 10.96
N TYR A 39 6.02 -3.67 11.41
CA TYR A 39 6.72 -2.41 11.65
C TYR A 39 6.96 -2.13 13.14
N ARG A 40 6.80 -3.12 14.02
CA ARG A 40 6.99 -2.96 15.47
C ARG A 40 8.44 -2.63 15.83
N THR A 41 9.37 -3.34 15.20
CA THR A 41 10.81 -3.31 15.48
C THR A 41 11.58 -2.46 14.47
N VAL A 42 10.92 -2.03 13.40
CA VAL A 42 11.52 -1.19 12.36
C VAL A 42 11.86 0.17 12.93
N GLN A 43 13.14 0.52 12.84
CA GLN A 43 13.67 1.81 13.27
C GLN A 43 13.38 2.85 12.20
N HIS A 44 12.99 4.05 12.65
CA HIS A 44 12.75 5.16 11.74
C HIS A 44 14.05 5.94 11.56
N ASP A 45 14.77 5.63 10.47
CA ASP A 45 15.96 6.35 10.02
C ASP A 45 15.70 7.07 8.68
N GLU A 46 16.68 7.85 8.22
CA GLU A 46 16.57 8.65 6.99
C GLU A 46 16.40 7.77 5.74
N LEU A 47 17.03 6.59 5.72
CA LEU A 47 16.93 5.64 4.61
C LEU A 47 15.51 5.09 4.51
N PHE A 48 14.94 4.65 5.62
CA PHE A 48 13.56 4.19 5.69
C PHE A 48 12.59 5.28 5.27
N GLU A 49 12.80 6.53 5.70
CA GLU A 49 11.97 7.66 5.27
C GLU A 49 12.03 7.87 3.74
N GLN A 50 13.21 7.76 3.13
CA GLN A 50 13.36 7.84 1.67
C GLN A 50 12.64 6.70 0.95
N ILE A 51 12.73 5.47 1.47
CA ILE A 51 12.03 4.29 0.92
C ILE A 51 10.52 4.50 0.98
N VAL A 52 10.00 4.99 2.11
CA VAL A 52 8.58 5.29 2.29
C VAL A 52 8.12 6.36 1.31
N ASN A 53 8.85 7.48 1.20
CA ASN A 53 8.50 8.56 0.28
C ASN A 53 8.51 8.10 -1.18
N LYS A 54 9.49 7.27 -1.56
CA LYS A 54 9.55 6.67 -2.90
C LYS A 54 8.37 5.72 -3.16
N SER A 55 8.02 4.92 -2.17
CA SER A 55 6.89 3.98 -2.24
C SER A 55 5.54 4.71 -2.32
N CYS A 56 5.36 5.76 -1.53
CA CYS A 56 4.19 6.64 -1.60
C CYS A 56 4.09 7.34 -2.95
N ARG A 57 5.20 7.85 -3.50
CA ARG A 57 5.22 8.47 -4.83
C ARG A 57 4.80 7.48 -5.93
N ASN A 58 5.34 6.26 -5.90
CA ASN A 58 4.97 5.22 -6.86
C ASN A 58 3.48 4.86 -6.74
N ALA A 59 3.00 4.63 -5.51
CA ALA A 59 1.59 4.34 -5.26
C ALA A 59 0.67 5.47 -5.75
N PHE A 60 1.05 6.73 -5.51
CA PHE A 60 0.31 7.89 -5.99
C PHE A 60 0.23 7.92 -7.52
N ILE A 61 1.37 7.78 -8.22
CA ILE A 61 1.40 7.83 -9.70
C ILE A 61 0.58 6.70 -10.31
N VAL A 62 0.76 5.47 -9.83
CA VAL A 62 0.01 4.31 -10.36
C VAL A 62 -1.48 4.48 -10.11
N THR A 63 -1.87 4.87 -8.90
CA THR A 63 -3.29 5.06 -8.56
C THR A 63 -3.92 6.21 -9.33
N LEU A 64 -3.17 7.30 -9.59
CA LEU A 64 -3.61 8.40 -10.45
C LEU A 64 -3.92 7.92 -11.87
N LEU A 65 -3.01 7.13 -12.45
CA LEU A 65 -3.18 6.57 -13.79
C LEU A 65 -4.37 5.60 -13.84
N THR A 66 -4.48 4.70 -12.86
CA THR A 66 -5.61 3.77 -12.74
C THR A 66 -6.94 4.52 -12.63
N THR A 67 -6.99 5.57 -11.80
CA THR A 67 -8.20 6.38 -11.63
C THR A 67 -8.57 7.10 -12.92
N ALA A 68 -7.60 7.67 -13.64
CA ALA A 68 -7.84 8.34 -14.92
C ALA A 68 -8.40 7.37 -15.98
N ILE A 69 -7.87 6.14 -16.04
CA ILE A 69 -8.36 5.10 -16.95
C ILE A 69 -9.79 4.68 -16.59
N ILE A 70 -10.08 4.43 -15.30
CA ILE A 70 -11.41 4.05 -14.84
C ILE A 70 -12.42 5.15 -15.17
N LEU A 71 -12.11 6.42 -14.86
CA LEU A 71 -12.98 7.54 -15.18
C LEU A 71 -13.27 7.64 -16.68
N PHE A 72 -12.25 7.44 -17.53
CA PHE A 72 -12.43 7.42 -18.98
C PHE A 72 -13.37 6.30 -19.44
N ILE A 73 -13.20 5.08 -18.88
CA ILE A 73 -14.06 3.93 -19.19
C ILE A 73 -15.51 4.21 -18.75
N GLU A 74 -15.70 4.71 -17.53
CA GLU A 74 -17.03 5.01 -16.98
C GLU A 74 -17.78 6.09 -17.78
N MET A 75 -17.07 7.07 -18.34
CA MET A 75 -17.68 8.07 -19.23
C MET A 75 -18.15 7.48 -20.57
N LEU A 76 -17.46 6.45 -21.09
CA LEU A 76 -17.82 5.80 -22.35
C LEU A 76 -18.88 4.70 -22.16
N PHE A 77 -18.82 3.99 -21.04
CA PHE A 77 -19.62 2.79 -20.76
C PHE A 77 -20.18 2.84 -19.33
N PRO A 78 -21.11 3.76 -19.03
CA PRO A 78 -21.63 3.92 -17.68
C PRO A 78 -22.36 2.64 -17.24
N ASN A 79 -21.87 2.02 -16.16
CA ASN A 79 -22.46 0.82 -15.56
C ASN A 79 -22.53 0.92 -14.04
N PRO A 80 -23.71 1.26 -13.46
CA PRO A 80 -23.86 1.45 -12.02
C PRO A 80 -23.43 0.25 -11.17
N THR A 81 -23.55 -0.97 -11.70
CA THR A 81 -23.18 -2.19 -10.97
C THR A 81 -21.67 -2.36 -10.84
N LEU A 82 -20.89 -1.81 -11.78
CA LEU A 82 -19.42 -1.93 -11.77
C LEU A 82 -18.75 -0.80 -10.99
N GLN A 83 -19.41 0.36 -10.85
CA GLN A 83 -18.88 1.52 -10.12
C GLN A 83 -18.50 1.22 -8.66
N GLU A 84 -19.20 0.30 -8.00
CA GLU A 84 -18.87 -0.11 -6.64
C GLU A 84 -17.52 -0.87 -6.58
N ILE A 85 -17.20 -1.61 -7.63
CA ILE A 85 -15.97 -2.40 -7.75
C ILE A 85 -14.76 -1.49 -8.02
N ASP A 86 -14.96 -0.38 -8.73
CA ASP A 86 -13.89 0.57 -9.06
C ASP A 86 -13.18 1.12 -7.82
N ILE A 87 -13.94 1.41 -6.76
CA ILE A 87 -13.37 1.88 -5.49
C ILE A 87 -12.44 0.81 -4.90
N ALA A 88 -12.87 -0.46 -4.93
CA ALA A 88 -12.07 -1.57 -4.43
C ALA A 88 -10.80 -1.77 -5.28
N VAL A 89 -10.90 -1.62 -6.60
CA VAL A 89 -9.75 -1.71 -7.52
C VAL A 89 -8.76 -0.59 -7.25
N ILE A 90 -9.20 0.66 -7.17
CA ILE A 90 -8.34 1.83 -6.90
C ILE A 90 -7.63 1.66 -5.55
N PHE A 91 -8.37 1.25 -4.52
CA PHE A 91 -7.79 1.02 -3.19
C PHE A 91 -6.79 -0.14 -3.19
N ALA A 92 -7.11 -1.25 -3.86
CA ALA A 92 -6.21 -2.39 -3.97
C ALA A 92 -4.92 -2.00 -4.72
N THR A 93 -5.03 -1.27 -5.83
CA THR A 93 -3.88 -0.76 -6.59
C THR A 93 -2.97 0.12 -5.73
N LEU A 94 -3.52 1.03 -4.93
CA LEU A 94 -2.76 1.87 -4.00
C LEU A 94 -1.95 1.03 -3.01
N ILE A 95 -2.62 0.10 -2.31
CA ILE A 95 -2.00 -0.71 -1.25
C ILE A 95 -0.98 -1.69 -1.83
N LEU A 96 -1.28 -2.35 -2.94
CA LEU A 96 -0.36 -3.28 -3.59
C LEU A 96 0.87 -2.58 -4.14
N THR A 97 0.71 -1.40 -4.77
CA THR A 97 1.85 -0.63 -5.29
C THR A 97 2.75 -0.15 -4.16
N PHE A 98 2.15 0.33 -3.06
CA PHE A 98 2.89 0.75 -1.88
C PHE A 98 3.65 -0.43 -1.26
N GLY A 99 2.96 -1.54 -0.98
CA GLY A 99 3.56 -2.73 -0.37
C GLY A 99 4.67 -3.35 -1.22
N PHE A 100 4.45 -3.44 -2.54
CA PHE A 100 5.46 -3.92 -3.47
C PHE A 100 6.67 -2.99 -3.54
N SER A 101 6.45 -1.67 -3.58
CA SER A 101 7.56 -0.70 -3.60
C SER A 101 8.37 -0.74 -2.30
N MET A 102 7.70 -0.88 -1.15
CA MET A 102 8.37 -1.07 0.14
C MET A 102 9.24 -2.32 0.11
N PHE A 103 8.69 -3.47 -0.28
CA PHE A 103 9.42 -4.72 -0.37
C PHE A 103 10.61 -4.66 -1.34
N PHE A 104 10.45 -3.97 -2.48
CA PHE A 104 11.49 -3.89 -3.50
C PHE A 104 12.64 -2.95 -3.12
N TYR A 105 12.38 -1.86 -2.41
CA TYR A 105 13.40 -0.88 -2.02
C TYR A 105 14.02 -1.17 -0.64
N ASP A 106 13.34 -1.94 0.20
CA ASP A 106 13.85 -2.44 1.48
C ASP A 106 14.74 -3.69 1.25
N LYS A 107 15.73 -3.56 0.35
CA LYS A 107 16.75 -4.60 0.16
C LYS A 107 17.92 -4.36 1.11
N PRO A 108 18.43 -5.40 1.78
CA PRO A 108 19.58 -5.26 2.66
C PRO A 108 20.79 -4.76 1.88
N VAL A 109 21.53 -3.82 2.48
CA VAL A 109 22.72 -3.18 1.90
C VAL A 109 23.77 -4.21 1.42
N ASP A 110 23.80 -5.38 2.05
CA ASP A 110 24.70 -6.48 1.72
C ASP A 110 24.48 -7.05 0.30
N GLU A 111 23.27 -6.97 -0.27
CA GLU A 111 23.00 -7.35 -1.67
C GLU A 111 23.49 -6.30 -2.69
N MET A 112 23.93 -5.12 -2.23
CA MET A 112 24.44 -4.04 -3.08
C MET A 112 25.97 -3.97 -3.11
N GLU A 113 26.69 -4.83 -2.37
CA GLU A 113 28.15 -4.95 -2.49
C GLU A 113 28.59 -5.78 -3.71
N ASP A 114 27.69 -6.58 -4.29
CA ASP A 114 27.99 -7.50 -5.40
C ASP A 114 27.90 -6.86 -6.80
N VAL A 115 27.69 -5.54 -6.90
CA VAL A 115 27.55 -4.87 -8.20
C VAL A 115 28.92 -4.54 -8.84
N PRO A 116 29.22 -5.09 -10.03
CA PRO A 116 30.57 -5.16 -10.60
C PRO A 116 31.18 -3.83 -11.07
N TRP A 117 30.48 -2.71 -10.92
CA TRP A 117 30.95 -1.38 -11.35
C TRP A 117 31.49 -0.53 -10.19
N ARG A 118 31.67 -1.12 -9.00
CA ARG A 118 32.16 -0.45 -7.79
C ARG A 118 33.54 -0.94 -7.33
N SER A 119 34.41 -1.32 -8.27
CA SER A 119 35.85 -1.56 -8.06
C SER A 119 36.72 -0.41 -8.55
#